data_AF-A0A1C7AF41-F1
#
_entry.id   AF-A0A1C7AF41-F1
#
_cell.length_a   1.000
_cell.length_b   1.000
_cell.length_c   1.000
_cell.angle_alpha   90.00
_cell.angle_beta   90.00
_cell.angle_gamma   90.00
#
_symmetry.space_group_name_H-M   'P 1'
#
loop_
_entity.id
_entity.type
_entity.pdbx_description
1 polymer ?
#
loop_
_entity_poly.entity_id
_entity_poly.type
_entity_poly.pdbx_seq_one_letter_code
_entity_poly.pdbx_strand_id
1 'polypeptide(L)'
;MDTMYPRSHKRRSRRSAKSELLYRLSQLLREHNHRHSRLAKGCSGDTAMARAQILKQGFLKLHELGYKLRDPANFGNRHMQVLARHWEEQKLSASEIQKRFSVFRVFATWVGKDGMVEPAAKYLLNPSCAVRSYVARKAKGWSGLVDDIEQKLAEVAKRDRLVALQLALQWVFGLRAKEAWLLHPEMADKGTHLAINWGAKGGRDRTVPIEHPAQRQILDIAKRWANDSTGSLIPDTRSLKAWRSHFYRVCRSCGIARTTGLVPHGLRHEEANAIYKSIAGVDAPVYGGDVTSLDPDRDYLARQVVAEHLGHSRPEITRAYLGPLVSALKRSRNTQSAEDKEEEQGAETAHGPFPTQSSEDFSRPDPT
;
A
#
# COMPACT_ATOMS: atom_id res chain seq x y z
N MET A 1 59.09 -44.50 30.67
CA MET A 1 57.67 -44.79 30.38
C MET A 1 56.86 -43.76 31.15
N ASP A 2 56.60 -42.61 30.53
CA ASP A 2 55.34 -42.33 29.81
C ASP A 2 54.16 -42.24 30.79
N THR A 3 53.46 -41.12 30.96
CA THR A 3 52.83 -40.37 29.88
C THR A 3 52.45 -38.97 30.36
N MET A 4 52.98 -37.94 29.70
CA MET A 4 52.43 -36.58 29.73
C MET A 4 51.10 -36.59 28.97
N TYR A 5 49.97 -36.43 29.66
CA TYR A 5 48.70 -36.12 29.00
C TYR A 5 48.73 -34.69 28.45
N PRO A 6 48.55 -34.47 27.14
CA PRO A 6 48.44 -33.13 26.61
C PRO A 6 47.10 -32.54 27.08
N ARG A 7 47.17 -31.40 27.80
CA ARG A 7 45.98 -30.58 28.10
C ARG A 7 45.35 -30.15 26.78
N SER A 8 44.27 -30.83 26.41
CA SER A 8 43.37 -30.44 25.32
C SER A 8 42.80 -29.06 25.63
N HIS A 9 43.45 -28.02 25.10
CA HIS A 9 42.80 -26.73 24.92
C HIS A 9 41.65 -26.93 23.95
N LYS A 10 40.42 -27.07 24.47
CA LYS A 10 39.19 -26.93 23.69
C LYS A 10 39.30 -25.61 22.92
N ARG A 11 39.68 -25.70 21.63
CA ARG A 11 39.54 -24.61 20.67
C ARG A 11 38.07 -24.22 20.69
N ARG A 12 37.73 -23.15 21.42
CA ARG A 12 36.42 -22.49 21.30
C ARG A 12 36.25 -22.23 19.81
N SER A 13 35.35 -22.98 19.16
CA SER A 13 34.99 -22.79 17.77
C SER A 13 34.63 -21.32 17.58
N ARG A 14 35.58 -20.53 17.03
CA ARG A 14 35.39 -19.11 16.80
C ARG A 14 34.43 -19.01 15.63
N ARG A 15 33.19 -18.63 15.91
CA ARG A 15 32.16 -18.37 14.89
C ARG A 15 32.75 -17.51 13.77
N SER A 16 32.39 -17.84 12.53
CA SER A 16 32.70 -17.00 11.38
C SER A 16 32.15 -15.58 11.62
N ALA A 17 32.72 -14.56 10.95
CA ALA A 17 32.22 -13.20 11.13
C ALA A 17 30.71 -13.09 10.84
N LYS A 18 30.24 -13.80 9.81
CA LYS A 18 28.84 -13.91 9.43
C LYS A 18 28.00 -14.58 10.52
N SER A 19 28.45 -15.71 11.05
CA SER A 19 27.72 -16.45 12.09
C SER A 19 27.62 -15.65 13.40
N GLU A 20 28.68 -14.93 13.77
CA GLU A 20 28.68 -14.06 14.94
C GLU A 20 27.74 -12.86 14.76
N LEU A 21 27.74 -12.25 13.58
CA LEU A 21 26.82 -11.15 13.25
C LEU A 21 25.36 -11.56 13.38
N LEU A 22 24.98 -12.70 12.79
CA LEU A 22 23.60 -13.18 12.83
C LEU A 22 23.18 -13.56 14.25
N TYR A 23 24.10 -14.11 15.05
CA TYR A 23 23.84 -14.40 16.45
C TYR A 23 23.55 -13.12 17.23
N ARG A 24 24.40 -12.09 17.14
CA ARG A 24 24.20 -10.81 17.82
C ARG A 24 22.94 -10.09 17.34
N LEU A 25 22.67 -10.11 16.03
CA LEU A 25 21.43 -9.57 15.48
C LEU A 25 20.20 -10.27 16.08
N SER A 26 20.24 -11.59 16.27
CA SER A 26 19.14 -12.34 16.89
C SER A 26 18.91 -11.94 18.36
N GLN A 27 19.96 -11.55 19.09
CA GLN A 27 19.83 -11.02 20.45
C GLN A 27 19.13 -9.66 20.45
N LEU A 28 19.60 -8.71 19.61
CA LEU A 28 18.96 -7.39 19.46
C LEU A 28 17.49 -7.50 19.04
N LEU A 29 17.18 -8.43 18.13
CA LEU A 29 15.80 -8.65 17.70
C LEU A 29 14.92 -9.17 18.85
N ARG A 30 15.41 -10.08 19.69
CA ARG A 30 14.65 -10.54 20.87
C ARG A 30 14.41 -9.40 21.86
N GLU A 31 15.41 -8.55 22.06
CA GLU A 31 15.37 -7.47 23.04
C GLU A 31 14.49 -6.29 22.62
N HIS A 32 14.50 -5.88 21.34
CA HIS A 32 13.89 -4.62 20.93
C HIS A 32 12.76 -4.75 19.91
N ASN A 33 12.70 -5.84 19.12
CA ASN A 33 11.84 -5.87 17.92
C ASN A 33 10.34 -5.92 18.23
N HIS A 34 9.97 -6.27 19.47
CA HIS A 34 8.58 -6.22 19.94
C HIS A 34 8.09 -4.78 20.18
N ARG A 35 8.97 -3.79 20.25
CA ARG A 35 8.64 -2.39 20.55
C ARG A 35 8.16 -1.63 19.30
N HIS A 36 7.16 -0.77 19.46
CA HIS A 36 6.79 0.19 18.43
C HIS A 36 7.89 1.24 18.26
N SER A 37 8.08 1.73 17.04
CA SER A 37 9.18 2.65 16.70
C SER A 37 9.03 4.08 17.21
N ARG A 38 7.94 4.40 17.92
CA ARG A 38 7.56 5.80 18.24
C ARG A 38 6.67 5.88 19.49
N LEU A 39 5.67 5.01 19.55
CA LEU A 39 4.70 4.98 20.64
C LEU A 39 5.18 4.02 21.74
N ALA A 40 4.81 4.28 22.98
CA ALA A 40 5.03 3.39 24.13
C ALA A 40 4.06 2.19 24.09
N LYS A 41 4.13 1.38 23.04
CA LYS A 41 3.34 0.15 22.87
C LYS A 41 4.11 -0.92 22.09
N GLY A 42 3.61 -2.15 22.10
CA GLY A 42 4.12 -3.22 21.24
C GLY A 42 3.82 -2.97 19.76
N CYS A 43 4.68 -3.45 18.86
CA CYS A 43 4.36 -3.55 17.43
C CYS A 43 3.68 -4.88 17.11
N SER A 44 3.02 -4.96 15.95
CA SER A 44 2.42 -6.22 15.52
C SER A 44 3.48 -7.29 15.19
N GLY A 45 3.13 -8.57 15.34
CA GLY A 45 4.01 -9.68 14.95
C GLY A 45 4.44 -9.62 13.47
N ASP A 46 3.57 -9.15 12.57
CA ASP A 46 3.89 -8.92 11.16
C ASP A 46 4.98 -7.86 10.99
N THR A 47 4.91 -6.78 11.77
CA THR A 47 5.93 -5.72 11.77
C THR A 47 7.28 -6.25 12.28
N ALA A 48 7.27 -6.99 13.39
CA ALA A 48 8.47 -7.62 13.94
C ALA A 48 9.11 -8.59 12.94
N MET A 49 8.32 -9.47 12.32
CA MET A 49 8.80 -10.43 11.33
C MET A 49 9.39 -9.72 10.09
N ALA A 50 8.72 -8.69 9.57
CA ALA A 50 9.21 -7.92 8.43
C ALA A 50 10.53 -7.20 8.74
N ARG A 51 10.68 -6.60 9.94
CA ARG A 51 11.94 -5.99 10.40
C ARG A 51 13.06 -7.01 10.46
N ALA A 52 12.81 -8.15 11.11
CA ALA A 52 13.80 -9.22 11.24
C ALA A 52 14.30 -9.72 9.87
N GLN A 53 13.38 -9.93 8.93
CA GLN A 53 13.72 -10.38 7.58
C GLN A 53 14.56 -9.33 6.84
N ILE A 54 14.13 -8.06 6.84
CA ILE A 54 14.84 -6.98 6.14
C ILE A 54 16.24 -6.77 6.72
N LEU A 55 16.38 -6.75 8.05
CA LEU A 55 17.69 -6.59 8.69
C LEU A 55 18.61 -7.75 8.36
N LYS A 56 18.12 -9.00 8.49
CA LYS A 56 18.89 -10.19 8.13
C LYS A 56 19.35 -10.13 6.68
N GLN A 57 18.46 -9.80 5.74
CA GLN A 57 18.80 -9.68 4.32
C GLN A 57 19.84 -8.60 4.07
N GLY A 58 19.69 -7.41 4.66
CA GLY A 58 20.66 -6.32 4.48
C GLY A 58 22.03 -6.65 5.06
N PHE A 59 22.10 -7.24 6.27
CA PHE A 59 23.38 -7.64 6.87
C PHE A 59 24.08 -8.77 6.10
N LEU A 60 23.32 -9.75 5.61
CA LEU A 60 23.85 -10.79 4.71
C LEU A 60 24.39 -10.17 3.43
N LYS A 61 23.68 -9.20 2.87
CA LYS A 61 24.11 -8.52 1.65
C LYS A 61 25.39 -7.72 1.84
N LEU A 62 25.55 -7.04 2.98
CA LEU A 62 26.80 -6.37 3.32
C LEU A 62 27.98 -7.35 3.36
N HIS A 63 27.79 -8.54 3.94
CA HIS A 63 28.82 -9.60 3.93
C HIS A 63 29.18 -10.06 2.52
N GLU A 64 28.18 -10.27 1.65
CA GLU A 64 28.41 -10.62 0.24
C GLU A 64 29.21 -9.53 -0.49
N LEU A 65 29.00 -8.26 -0.15
CA LEU A 65 29.71 -7.11 -0.71
C LEU A 65 31.05 -6.83 -0.01
N GLY A 66 31.56 -7.75 0.81
CA GLY A 66 32.88 -7.67 1.43
C GLY A 66 32.93 -7.00 2.82
N TYR A 67 31.81 -6.49 3.34
CA TYR A 67 31.75 -5.87 4.67
C TYR A 67 31.57 -6.93 5.75
N LYS A 68 32.69 -7.43 6.28
CA LYS A 68 32.75 -8.53 7.27
C LYS A 68 32.42 -8.09 8.70
N LEU A 69 31.29 -7.41 8.89
CA LEU A 69 30.82 -6.98 10.21
C LEU A 69 30.62 -8.18 11.14
N ARG A 70 31.17 -8.13 12.35
CA ARG A 70 30.91 -9.11 13.42
C ARG A 70 29.83 -8.64 14.38
N ASP A 71 29.82 -7.35 14.67
CA ASP A 71 28.83 -6.72 15.54
C ASP A 71 27.86 -5.88 14.69
N PRO A 72 26.53 -6.11 14.77
CA PRO A 72 25.55 -5.26 14.11
C PRO A 72 25.66 -3.79 14.52
N ALA A 73 26.11 -3.49 15.74
CA ALA A 73 26.31 -2.13 16.21
C ALA A 73 27.39 -1.37 15.41
N ASN A 74 28.27 -2.07 14.68
CA ASN A 74 29.25 -1.46 13.77
C ASN A 74 28.63 -1.01 12.43
N PHE A 75 27.33 -1.19 12.23
CA PHE A 75 26.61 -0.58 11.12
C PHE A 75 26.71 0.96 11.17
N GLY A 76 26.76 1.60 10.01
CA GLY A 76 27.01 3.04 9.90
C GLY A 76 26.73 3.57 8.50
N ASN A 77 26.92 4.87 8.28
CA ASN A 77 26.51 5.57 7.06
C ASN A 77 27.05 4.94 5.77
N ARG A 78 28.33 4.55 5.74
CA ARG A 78 28.93 3.85 4.59
C ARG A 78 28.18 2.56 4.23
N HIS A 79 27.78 1.78 5.23
CA HIS A 79 27.03 0.54 5.03
C HIS A 79 25.61 0.83 4.50
N MET A 80 24.97 1.87 5.02
CA MET A 80 23.66 2.30 4.54
C MET A 80 23.72 2.74 3.07
N GLN A 81 24.77 3.49 2.69
CA GLN A 81 24.98 3.92 1.31
C GLN A 81 25.15 2.74 0.35
N VAL A 82 25.92 1.72 0.74
CA VAL A 82 26.11 0.50 -0.04
C VAL A 82 24.79 -0.26 -0.23
N LEU A 83 23.99 -0.38 0.84
CA LEU A 83 22.67 -1.01 0.76
C LEU A 83 21.70 -0.22 -0.13
N ALA A 84 21.71 1.11 -0.03
CA ALA A 84 20.87 1.97 -0.85
C ALA A 84 21.16 1.80 -2.35
N ARG A 85 22.44 1.85 -2.74
CA ARG A 85 22.87 1.60 -4.12
C ARG A 85 22.45 0.22 -4.62
N HIS A 86 22.65 -0.80 -3.79
CA HIS A 86 22.24 -2.15 -4.14
C HIS A 86 20.71 -2.29 -4.36
N TRP A 87 19.91 -1.61 -3.54
CA TRP A 87 18.44 -1.61 -3.67
C TRP A 87 17.96 -0.82 -4.88
N GLU A 88 18.70 0.23 -5.26
CA GLU A 88 18.48 1.01 -6.48
C GLU A 88 18.80 0.18 -7.73
N GLU A 89 19.93 -0.53 -7.75
CA GLU A 89 20.32 -1.46 -8.82
C GLU A 89 19.30 -2.60 -9.01
N GLN A 90 18.70 -3.08 -7.90
CA GLN A 90 17.60 -4.05 -7.93
C GLN A 90 16.29 -3.49 -8.49
N LYS A 91 16.21 -2.19 -8.79
CA LYS A 91 15.01 -1.49 -9.29
C LYS A 91 13.79 -1.76 -8.39
N LEU A 92 14.00 -1.76 -7.08
CA LEU A 92 12.92 -1.98 -6.13
C LEU A 92 11.92 -0.83 -6.20
N SER A 93 10.65 -1.15 -5.93
CA SER A 93 9.62 -0.12 -5.83
C SER A 93 9.96 0.89 -4.72
N ALA A 94 9.56 2.15 -4.91
CA ALA A 94 9.67 3.21 -3.91
C ALA A 94 9.12 2.80 -2.52
N SER A 95 8.05 1.99 -2.50
CA SER A 95 7.51 1.41 -1.26
C SER A 95 8.51 0.57 -0.50
N GLU A 96 9.22 -0.29 -1.21
CA GLU A 96 10.13 -1.25 -0.62
C GLU A 96 11.41 -0.55 -0.17
N ILE A 97 11.92 0.40 -0.95
CA ILE A 97 13.05 1.25 -0.55
C ILE A 97 12.71 1.99 0.75
N GLN A 98 11.61 2.75 0.79
CA GLN A 98 11.19 3.47 2.00
C GLN A 98 11.00 2.55 3.22
N LYS A 99 10.44 1.35 3.00
CA LYS A 99 10.26 0.35 4.06
C LYS A 99 11.61 -0.10 4.62
N ARG A 100 12.57 -0.41 3.77
CA ARG A 100 13.92 -0.84 4.21
C ARG A 100 14.63 0.28 4.98
N PHE A 101 14.60 1.51 4.46
CA PHE A 101 15.11 2.69 5.19
C PHE A 101 14.46 2.86 6.57
N SER A 102 13.13 2.72 6.65
CA SER A 102 12.40 2.79 7.91
C SER A 102 12.86 1.71 8.91
N VAL A 103 13.05 0.47 8.45
CA VAL A 103 13.55 -0.62 9.30
C VAL A 103 14.98 -0.34 9.79
N PHE A 104 15.88 0.11 8.92
CA PHE A 104 17.26 0.43 9.31
C PHE A 104 17.35 1.63 10.25
N ARG A 105 16.45 2.62 10.11
CA ARG A 105 16.34 3.72 11.06
C ARG A 105 15.91 3.23 12.45
N VAL A 106 14.91 2.34 12.51
CA VAL A 106 14.51 1.72 13.78
C VAL A 106 15.67 0.93 14.38
N PHE A 107 16.37 0.14 13.58
CA PHE A 107 17.54 -0.59 14.06
C PHE A 107 18.64 0.33 14.60
N ALA A 108 18.89 1.48 13.97
CA ALA A 108 19.87 2.45 14.43
C ALA A 108 19.58 2.95 15.85
N THR A 109 18.29 3.12 16.20
CA THR A 109 17.89 3.46 17.58
C THR A 109 18.26 2.39 18.61
N TRP A 110 18.20 1.11 18.23
CA TRP A 110 18.50 -0.01 19.13
C TRP A 110 19.99 -0.10 19.48
N VAL A 111 20.85 0.42 18.61
CA VAL A 111 22.31 0.38 18.78
C VAL A 111 22.88 1.75 19.20
N GLY A 112 22.04 2.66 19.69
CA GLY A 112 22.46 3.97 20.19
C GLY A 112 22.91 4.96 19.10
N LYS A 113 22.48 4.74 17.85
CA LYS A 113 22.82 5.57 16.68
C LYS A 113 21.59 6.25 16.10
N ASP A 114 20.74 6.80 16.96
CA ASP A 114 19.56 7.53 16.50
C ASP A 114 19.96 8.71 15.59
N GLY A 115 19.10 9.02 14.61
CA GLY A 115 19.39 10.04 13.60
C GLY A 115 20.44 9.67 12.54
N MET A 116 21.23 8.59 12.71
CA MET A 116 22.29 8.23 11.76
C MET A 116 21.77 7.90 10.35
N VAL A 117 20.60 7.26 10.23
CA VAL A 117 19.99 6.94 8.93
C VAL A 117 19.14 8.10 8.43
N GLU A 118 19.73 8.91 7.57
CA GLU A 118 19.16 10.11 6.96
C GLU A 118 18.03 9.79 5.94
N PRO A 119 17.37 10.80 5.34
CA PRO A 119 16.41 10.57 4.27
C PRO A 119 17.03 9.84 3.06
N ALA A 120 16.24 8.98 2.40
CA ALA A 120 16.73 8.11 1.32
C ALA A 120 17.40 8.88 0.17
N ALA A 121 16.92 10.10 -0.12
CA ALA A 121 17.48 10.98 -1.14
C ALA A 121 18.97 11.29 -0.96
N LYS A 122 19.51 11.23 0.27
CA LYS A 122 20.94 11.46 0.53
C LYS A 122 21.85 10.27 0.17
N TYR A 123 21.27 9.08 0.00
CA TYR A 123 22.04 7.85 -0.25
C TYR A 123 21.86 7.30 -1.67
N LEU A 124 20.74 7.64 -2.33
CA LEU A 124 20.38 7.14 -3.66
C LEU A 124 20.96 8.05 -4.74
N LEU A 125 21.37 7.46 -5.87
CA LEU A 125 21.85 8.22 -7.04
C LEU A 125 20.68 8.92 -7.75
N ASN A 126 19.52 8.27 -7.79
CA ASN A 126 18.28 8.80 -8.30
C ASN A 126 17.22 8.87 -7.18
N PRO A 127 17.13 10.00 -6.44
CA PRO A 127 16.16 10.17 -5.36
C PRO A 127 14.69 9.93 -5.74
N SER A 128 14.33 10.12 -7.02
CA SER A 128 12.96 9.90 -7.50
C SER A 128 12.49 8.45 -7.33
N CYS A 129 13.41 7.48 -7.33
CA CYS A 129 13.07 6.07 -7.15
C CYS A 129 12.51 5.74 -5.76
N ALA A 130 12.72 6.62 -4.77
CA ALA A 130 12.17 6.51 -3.43
C ALA A 130 10.91 7.37 -3.19
N VAL A 131 10.44 8.12 -4.18
CA VAL A 131 9.22 8.93 -4.06
C VAL A 131 7.99 8.08 -4.35
N ARG A 132 7.00 8.11 -3.46
CA ARG A 132 5.73 7.36 -3.63
C ARG A 132 4.61 8.30 -4.03
N SER A 133 3.93 7.98 -5.12
CA SER A 133 2.58 8.47 -5.37
C SER A 133 1.58 7.61 -4.59
N TYR A 134 0.72 8.28 -3.81
CA TYR A 134 -0.43 7.65 -3.14
C TYR A 134 -1.73 7.88 -3.93
N VAL A 135 -1.64 8.41 -5.15
CA VAL A 135 -2.80 8.64 -6.02
C VAL A 135 -3.01 7.43 -6.90
N ALA A 136 -4.20 6.82 -6.83
CA ALA A 136 -4.58 5.77 -7.76
C ALA A 136 -4.73 6.35 -9.17
N ARG A 137 -4.07 5.71 -10.14
CA ARG A 137 -4.15 6.05 -11.57
C ARG A 137 -4.95 5.03 -12.38
N LYS A 138 -5.25 3.88 -11.78
CA LYS A 138 -6.02 2.79 -12.38
C LYS A 138 -6.99 2.26 -11.34
N ALA A 139 -8.20 1.94 -11.77
CA ALA A 139 -9.19 1.28 -10.95
C ALA A 139 -8.66 -0.06 -10.43
N LYS A 140 -9.02 -0.39 -9.20
CA LYS A 140 -8.61 -1.64 -8.52
C LYS A 140 -9.80 -2.42 -7.97
N GLY A 141 -11.00 -1.90 -8.13
CA GLY A 141 -12.23 -2.61 -7.81
C GLY A 141 -12.41 -3.82 -8.73
N TRP A 142 -13.29 -4.71 -8.31
CA TRP A 142 -13.51 -5.95 -9.04
C TRP A 142 -14.32 -5.73 -10.30
N SER A 143 -15.22 -4.73 -10.35
CA SER A 143 -16.09 -4.48 -11.51
C SER A 143 -15.33 -4.16 -12.81
N GLY A 144 -14.05 -3.78 -12.73
CA GLY A 144 -13.20 -3.59 -13.92
C GLY A 144 -12.31 -4.79 -14.27
N LEU A 145 -12.44 -5.91 -13.55
CA LEU A 145 -11.57 -7.09 -13.65
C LEU A 145 -12.35 -8.40 -13.78
N VAL A 146 -13.63 -8.41 -13.44
CA VAL A 146 -14.56 -9.54 -13.61
C VAL A 146 -15.87 -9.02 -14.17
N ASP A 147 -16.54 -9.86 -14.96
CA ASP A 147 -17.85 -9.51 -15.55
C ASP A 147 -18.96 -9.48 -14.48
N ASP A 148 -18.89 -10.39 -13.50
CA ASP A 148 -19.86 -10.52 -12.42
C ASP A 148 -19.17 -10.90 -11.09
N ILE A 149 -19.29 -9.99 -10.11
CA ILE A 149 -18.74 -10.18 -8.76
C ILE A 149 -19.47 -11.31 -8.03
N GLU A 150 -20.80 -11.41 -8.14
CA GLU A 150 -21.59 -12.44 -7.48
C GLU A 150 -21.24 -13.82 -8.02
N GLN A 151 -21.12 -13.96 -9.34
CA GLN A 151 -20.66 -15.20 -9.95
C GLN A 151 -19.25 -15.57 -9.45
N LYS A 152 -18.35 -14.59 -9.33
CA LYS A 152 -17.00 -14.83 -8.80
C LYS A 152 -17.02 -15.28 -7.34
N LEU A 153 -17.89 -14.70 -6.52
CA LEU A 153 -18.08 -15.13 -5.13
C LEU A 153 -18.69 -16.53 -5.06
N ALA A 154 -19.61 -16.89 -5.95
CA ALA A 154 -20.19 -18.22 -6.05
C ALA A 154 -19.13 -19.28 -6.44
N GLU A 155 -18.20 -18.95 -7.35
CA GLU A 155 -17.05 -19.81 -7.66
C GLU A 155 -16.20 -20.07 -6.41
N VAL A 156 -15.88 -19.03 -5.64
CA VAL A 156 -15.15 -19.19 -4.38
C VAL A 156 -15.95 -20.03 -3.39
N ALA A 157 -17.27 -19.85 -3.31
CA ALA A 157 -18.14 -20.58 -2.40
C ALA A 157 -18.17 -22.09 -2.68
N LYS A 158 -18.04 -22.52 -3.94
CA LYS A 158 -17.84 -23.93 -4.31
C LYS A 158 -16.57 -24.52 -3.70
N ARG A 159 -15.53 -23.69 -3.48
CA ARG A 159 -14.27 -24.12 -2.89
C ARG A 159 -14.25 -24.02 -1.37
N ASP A 160 -14.73 -22.90 -0.84
CA ASP A 160 -14.84 -22.60 0.59
C ASP A 160 -15.87 -21.49 0.82
N ARG A 161 -17.00 -21.88 1.42
CA ARG A 161 -18.14 -20.99 1.66
C ARG A 161 -17.78 -19.84 2.62
N LEU A 162 -16.97 -20.09 3.64
CA LEU A 162 -16.62 -19.09 4.64
C LEU A 162 -15.65 -18.05 4.06
N VAL A 163 -14.72 -18.46 3.19
CA VAL A 163 -13.88 -17.52 2.43
C VAL A 163 -14.74 -16.62 1.52
N ALA A 164 -15.74 -17.20 0.84
CA ALA A 164 -16.66 -16.43 0.00
C ALA A 164 -17.48 -15.41 0.83
N LEU A 165 -18.01 -15.82 1.98
CA LEU A 165 -18.70 -14.92 2.91
C LEU A 165 -17.78 -13.77 3.38
N GLN A 166 -16.52 -14.06 3.71
CA GLN A 166 -15.56 -13.04 4.13
C GLN A 166 -15.15 -12.11 2.98
N LEU A 167 -15.21 -12.54 1.72
CA LEU A 167 -15.08 -11.67 0.57
C LEU A 167 -16.35 -10.81 0.38
N ALA A 168 -17.54 -11.40 0.49
CA ALA A 168 -18.81 -10.65 0.43
C ALA A 168 -18.86 -9.54 1.50
N LEU A 169 -18.44 -9.82 2.74
CA LEU A 169 -18.29 -8.80 3.79
C LEU A 169 -17.30 -7.67 3.42
N GLN A 170 -16.22 -7.99 2.71
CA GLN A 170 -15.29 -6.95 2.21
C GLN A 170 -15.91 -6.12 1.09
N TRP A 171 -16.83 -6.70 0.32
CA TRP A 171 -17.54 -6.02 -0.76
C TRP A 171 -18.61 -5.09 -0.23
N VAL A 172 -19.56 -5.59 0.57
CA VAL A 172 -20.74 -4.82 0.98
C VAL A 172 -20.51 -3.83 2.13
N PHE A 173 -19.42 -3.98 2.88
CA PHE A 173 -19.06 -3.08 3.99
C PHE A 173 -17.67 -2.45 3.83
N GLY A 174 -16.98 -2.77 2.73
CA GLY A 174 -15.61 -2.30 2.51
C GLY A 174 -14.62 -2.78 3.56
N LEU A 175 -14.84 -3.92 4.24
CA LEU A 175 -13.95 -4.37 5.31
C LEU A 175 -12.53 -4.68 4.79
N ARG A 176 -11.53 -4.63 5.68
CA ARG A 176 -10.24 -5.28 5.40
C ARG A 176 -10.39 -6.78 5.59
N ALA A 177 -9.63 -7.60 4.86
CA ALA A 177 -9.67 -9.06 5.03
C ALA A 177 -9.54 -9.51 6.50
N LYS A 178 -8.60 -8.94 7.26
CA LYS A 178 -8.45 -9.25 8.69
C LYS A 178 -9.66 -8.83 9.54
N GLU A 179 -10.31 -7.71 9.21
CA GLU A 179 -11.54 -7.26 9.88
C GLU A 179 -12.68 -8.23 9.56
N ALA A 180 -12.80 -8.70 8.32
CA ALA A 180 -13.80 -9.70 7.94
C ALA A 180 -13.58 -11.06 8.62
N TRP A 181 -12.33 -11.50 8.81
CA TRP A 181 -12.04 -12.77 9.50
C TRP A 181 -12.36 -12.68 10.99
N LEU A 182 -11.98 -11.58 11.63
CA LEU A 182 -12.14 -11.36 13.06
C LEU A 182 -13.48 -10.70 13.41
N LEU A 183 -14.39 -10.57 12.46
CA LEU A 183 -15.71 -9.99 12.74
C LEU A 183 -16.43 -10.90 13.73
N HIS A 184 -17.00 -10.29 14.76
CA HIS A 184 -17.92 -10.95 15.69
C HIS A 184 -19.34 -10.46 15.38
N PRO A 185 -20.09 -11.13 14.49
CA PRO A 185 -21.27 -10.55 13.85
C PRO A 185 -22.36 -10.14 14.82
N GLU A 186 -22.63 -10.94 15.86
CA GLU A 186 -23.65 -10.62 16.86
C GLU A 186 -23.30 -9.40 17.72
N MET A 187 -22.03 -9.27 18.11
CA MET A 187 -21.59 -8.10 18.87
C MET A 187 -21.46 -6.85 18.01
N ALA A 188 -21.06 -7.02 16.74
CA ALA A 188 -20.81 -5.94 15.82
C ALA A 188 -22.10 -5.31 15.30
N ASP A 189 -23.18 -6.07 15.13
CA ASP A 189 -24.47 -5.56 14.68
C ASP A 189 -25.13 -4.69 15.75
N LYS A 190 -25.30 -3.40 15.45
CA LYS A 190 -26.01 -2.43 16.30
C LYS A 190 -27.37 -2.03 15.73
N GLY A 191 -27.92 -2.84 14.82
CA GLY A 191 -29.19 -2.59 14.14
C GLY A 191 -29.02 -1.68 12.92
N THR A 192 -28.66 -0.41 13.15
CA THR A 192 -28.50 0.60 12.08
C THR A 192 -27.09 0.68 11.53
N HIS A 193 -26.10 0.12 12.22
CA HIS A 193 -24.71 0.14 11.83
C HIS A 193 -23.95 -1.08 12.34
N LEU A 194 -22.82 -1.35 11.71
CA LEU A 194 -21.87 -2.38 12.05
C LEU A 194 -20.65 -1.77 12.76
N ALA A 195 -20.38 -2.19 13.98
CA ALA A 195 -19.22 -1.78 14.76
C ALA A 195 -17.97 -2.61 14.41
N ILE A 196 -16.91 -1.95 13.94
CA ILE A 196 -15.66 -2.59 13.51
C ILE A 196 -14.55 -2.30 14.53
N ASN A 197 -14.50 -3.15 15.56
CA ASN A 197 -13.56 -3.00 16.68
C ASN A 197 -12.45 -4.08 16.67
N TRP A 198 -12.68 -5.18 15.94
CA TRP A 198 -11.77 -6.32 15.86
C TRP A 198 -10.95 -6.31 14.57
N GLY A 199 -9.64 -6.49 14.70
CA GLY A 199 -8.73 -6.51 13.54
C GLY A 199 -8.47 -5.13 12.90
N ALA A 200 -9.05 -4.06 13.45
CA ALA A 200 -8.88 -2.70 12.96
C ALA A 200 -7.40 -2.29 12.90
N LYS A 201 -6.99 -1.74 11.74
CA LYS A 201 -5.59 -1.35 11.52
C LYS A 201 -5.21 -0.21 12.46
N GLY A 202 -4.34 -0.51 13.43
CA GLY A 202 -3.87 0.47 14.41
C GLY A 202 -4.75 0.60 15.65
N GLY A 203 -5.78 -0.25 15.81
CA GLY A 203 -6.73 -0.19 16.93
C GLY A 203 -7.68 1.01 16.83
N ARG A 204 -8.06 1.40 15.61
CA ARG A 204 -9.01 2.48 15.37
C ARG A 204 -10.37 1.90 15.05
N ASP A 205 -11.23 1.93 16.04
CA ASP A 205 -12.61 1.50 15.91
C ASP A 205 -13.35 2.47 14.98
N ARG A 206 -14.33 1.93 14.25
CA ARG A 206 -15.24 2.71 13.42
C ARG A 206 -16.59 2.02 13.33
N THR A 207 -17.60 2.80 13.01
CA THR A 207 -18.92 2.28 12.63
C THR A 207 -19.11 2.40 11.13
N VAL A 208 -19.84 1.45 10.56
CA VAL A 208 -20.21 1.42 9.14
C VAL A 208 -21.74 1.33 9.08
N PRO A 209 -22.45 2.25 8.42
CA PRO A 209 -23.91 2.20 8.36
C PRO A 209 -24.40 0.96 7.61
N ILE A 210 -25.59 0.48 7.97
CA ILE A 210 -26.30 -0.62 7.28
C ILE A 210 -27.45 0.03 6.51
N GLU A 211 -27.23 0.33 5.24
CA GLU A 211 -28.13 1.11 4.38
C GLU A 211 -28.80 0.26 3.31
N HIS A 212 -28.24 -0.92 3.00
CA HIS A 212 -28.69 -1.76 1.91
C HIS A 212 -29.18 -3.14 2.39
N PRO A 213 -30.23 -3.72 1.78
CA PRO A 213 -30.70 -5.07 2.11
C PRO A 213 -29.61 -6.15 1.99
N ALA A 214 -28.72 -6.03 1.01
CA ALA A 214 -27.60 -6.97 0.83
C ALA A 214 -26.64 -6.98 2.03
N GLN A 215 -26.38 -5.84 2.66
CA GLN A 215 -25.57 -5.74 3.87
C GLN A 215 -26.21 -6.52 5.03
N ARG A 216 -27.53 -6.34 5.24
CA ARG A 216 -28.30 -7.07 6.24
C ARG A 216 -28.27 -8.58 5.98
N GLN A 217 -28.56 -9.01 4.75
CA GLN A 217 -28.54 -10.43 4.37
C GLN A 217 -27.19 -11.10 4.63
N ILE A 218 -26.09 -10.47 4.21
CA ILE A 218 -24.73 -11.00 4.42
C ILE A 218 -24.38 -11.04 5.92
N LEU A 219 -24.81 -10.04 6.69
CA LEU A 219 -24.59 -10.01 8.15
C LEU A 219 -25.36 -11.12 8.86
N ASP A 220 -26.60 -11.39 8.47
CA ASP A 220 -27.41 -12.45 9.06
C ASP A 220 -26.85 -13.86 8.72
N ILE A 221 -26.29 -14.04 7.51
CA ILE A 221 -25.53 -15.24 7.18
C ILE A 221 -24.28 -15.35 8.07
N ALA A 222 -23.56 -14.25 8.26
CA ALA A 222 -22.36 -14.23 9.09
C ALA A 222 -22.65 -14.60 10.56
N LYS A 223 -23.75 -14.12 11.13
CA LYS A 223 -24.19 -14.50 12.49
C LYS A 223 -24.35 -16.00 12.64
N ARG A 224 -25.02 -16.65 11.68
CA ARG A 224 -25.22 -18.12 11.69
C ARG A 224 -23.93 -18.92 11.55
N TRP A 225 -22.87 -18.33 10.99
CA TRP A 225 -21.61 -19.04 10.67
C TRP A 225 -20.43 -18.61 11.55
N ALA A 226 -20.69 -17.72 12.52
CA ALA A 226 -19.73 -17.41 13.56
C ALA A 226 -19.38 -18.69 14.34
N ASN A 227 -18.12 -18.78 14.77
CA ASN A 227 -17.67 -19.88 15.60
C ASN A 227 -18.33 -19.84 16.99
N ASP A 228 -18.39 -20.98 17.67
CA ASP A 228 -19.05 -21.06 18.98
C ASP A 228 -18.15 -20.52 20.10
N SER A 229 -16.83 -20.67 19.97
CA SER A 229 -15.91 -20.38 21.08
C SER A 229 -15.70 -18.89 21.34
N THR A 230 -15.66 -18.06 20.29
CA THR A 230 -15.44 -16.62 20.41
C THR A 230 -16.54 -15.79 19.76
N GLY A 231 -17.41 -16.38 18.96
CA GLY A 231 -18.35 -15.67 18.11
C GLY A 231 -17.71 -15.01 16.88
N SER A 232 -16.48 -15.38 16.51
CA SER A 232 -15.77 -14.79 15.36
C SER A 232 -15.94 -15.59 14.08
N LEU A 233 -15.64 -15.01 12.91
CA LEU A 233 -15.65 -15.75 11.64
C LEU A 233 -14.36 -16.56 11.35
N ILE A 234 -13.48 -16.78 12.33
CA ILE A 234 -12.37 -17.73 12.21
C ILE A 234 -12.82 -19.09 12.76
N PRO A 235 -12.70 -20.20 12.02
CA PRO A 235 -13.04 -21.51 12.55
C PRO A 235 -12.25 -21.85 13.82
N ASP A 236 -12.88 -22.49 14.81
CA ASP A 236 -12.26 -22.86 16.10
C ASP A 236 -11.00 -23.73 15.94
N THR A 237 -10.94 -24.51 14.87
CA THR A 237 -9.79 -25.38 14.53
C THR A 237 -8.58 -24.62 13.99
N ARG A 238 -8.65 -23.29 13.84
CA ARG A 238 -7.64 -22.47 13.15
C ARG A 238 -7.21 -21.29 14.01
N SER A 239 -5.91 -21.15 14.20
CA SER A 239 -5.34 -19.86 14.62
C SER A 239 -5.50 -18.81 13.51
N LEU A 240 -5.48 -17.52 13.87
CA LEU A 240 -5.48 -16.42 12.90
C LEU A 240 -4.38 -16.55 11.83
N LYS A 241 -3.18 -17.02 12.21
CA LYS A 241 -2.06 -17.24 11.27
C LYS A 241 -2.38 -18.37 10.28
N ALA A 242 -2.95 -19.47 10.77
CA ALA A 242 -3.37 -20.60 9.94
C ALA A 242 -4.51 -20.19 9.01
N TRP A 243 -5.52 -19.49 9.54
CA TRP A 243 -6.65 -18.99 8.76
C TRP A 243 -6.22 -18.03 7.66
N ARG A 244 -5.36 -17.05 7.96
CA ARG A 244 -4.79 -16.15 6.95
C ARG A 244 -4.14 -16.90 5.80
N SER A 245 -3.35 -17.93 6.12
CA SER A 245 -2.66 -18.75 5.11
C SER A 245 -3.64 -19.53 4.25
N HIS A 246 -4.70 -20.07 4.87
CA HIS A 246 -5.79 -20.79 4.21
C HIS A 246 -6.61 -19.87 3.29
N PHE A 247 -7.11 -18.75 3.81
CA PHE A 247 -7.89 -17.75 3.07
C PHE A 247 -7.17 -17.35 1.77
N TYR A 248 -5.91 -16.92 1.86
CA TYR A 248 -5.18 -16.52 0.66
C TYR A 248 -4.82 -17.68 -0.26
N ARG A 249 -4.77 -18.92 0.23
CA ARG A 249 -4.59 -20.11 -0.62
C ARG A 249 -5.85 -20.37 -1.44
N VAL A 250 -7.03 -20.31 -0.82
CA VAL A 250 -8.32 -20.43 -1.50
C VAL A 250 -8.48 -19.31 -2.54
N CYS A 251 -8.22 -18.06 -2.17
CA CYS A 251 -8.26 -16.94 -3.12
C CYS A 251 -7.38 -17.23 -4.35
N ARG A 252 -6.13 -17.67 -4.14
CA ARG A 252 -5.22 -18.00 -5.26
C ARG A 252 -5.72 -19.14 -6.13
N SER A 253 -6.33 -20.18 -5.55
CA SER A 253 -6.90 -21.28 -6.35
C SER A 253 -8.08 -20.85 -7.23
N CYS A 254 -8.75 -19.75 -6.87
CA CYS A 254 -9.83 -19.15 -7.65
C CYS A 254 -9.33 -17.95 -8.51
N GLY A 255 -8.02 -17.86 -8.79
CA GLY A 255 -7.47 -16.77 -9.61
C GLY A 255 -7.44 -15.39 -8.96
N ILE A 256 -7.75 -15.28 -7.66
CA ILE A 256 -7.68 -14.02 -6.90
C ILE A 256 -6.26 -13.87 -6.34
N ALA A 257 -5.36 -13.26 -7.13
CA ALA A 257 -3.96 -13.09 -6.81
C ALA A 257 -3.40 -11.75 -7.31
N ARG A 258 -2.23 -11.36 -6.78
CA ARG A 258 -1.53 -10.15 -7.27
C ARG A 258 -1.10 -10.26 -8.73
N THR A 259 -0.82 -11.47 -9.20
CA THR A 259 -0.41 -11.76 -10.58
C THR A 259 -1.54 -11.56 -11.58
N THR A 260 -2.79 -11.71 -11.16
CA THR A 260 -3.98 -11.49 -12.00
C THR A 260 -4.57 -10.09 -11.82
N GLY A 261 -4.03 -9.28 -10.90
CA GLY A 261 -4.59 -7.98 -10.53
C GLY A 261 -5.84 -8.07 -9.62
N LEU A 262 -6.61 -9.14 -9.72
CA LEU A 262 -7.79 -9.41 -8.89
C LEU A 262 -7.37 -9.82 -7.47
N VAL A 263 -7.47 -8.89 -6.52
CA VAL A 263 -7.07 -9.13 -5.11
C VAL A 263 -8.24 -8.87 -4.16
N PRO A 264 -8.29 -9.50 -2.96
CA PRO A 264 -9.40 -9.30 -2.02
C PRO A 264 -9.59 -7.83 -1.63
N HIS A 265 -8.50 -7.08 -1.52
CA HIS A 265 -8.55 -5.65 -1.20
C HIS A 265 -9.24 -4.81 -2.29
N GLY A 266 -9.39 -5.34 -3.51
CA GLY A 266 -10.15 -4.71 -4.58
C GLY A 266 -11.63 -4.53 -4.23
N LEU A 267 -12.24 -5.45 -3.49
CA LEU A 267 -13.64 -5.31 -3.04
C LEU A 267 -13.86 -4.09 -2.15
N ARG A 268 -12.84 -3.75 -1.34
CA ARG A 268 -12.85 -2.51 -0.57
C ARG A 268 -12.65 -1.26 -1.44
N HIS A 269 -11.98 -1.37 -2.58
CA HIS A 269 -12.00 -0.30 -3.58
C HIS A 269 -13.39 -0.17 -4.19
N GLU A 270 -14.08 -1.28 -4.45
CA GLU A 270 -15.45 -1.28 -4.98
C GLU A 270 -16.39 -0.46 -4.09
N GLU A 271 -16.46 -0.81 -2.80
CA GLU A 271 -17.28 -0.09 -1.83
C GLU A 271 -16.94 1.40 -1.75
N ALA A 272 -15.65 1.73 -1.72
CA ALA A 272 -15.21 3.12 -1.64
C ALA A 272 -15.71 3.95 -2.83
N ASN A 273 -15.73 3.35 -4.02
CA ASN A 273 -16.19 4.03 -5.23
C ASN A 273 -17.72 4.05 -5.33
N ALA A 274 -18.42 3.02 -4.81
CA ALA A 274 -19.88 3.00 -4.70
C ALA A 274 -20.40 4.15 -3.80
N ILE A 275 -19.80 4.32 -2.61
CA ILE A 275 -20.13 5.43 -1.69
C ILE A 275 -19.80 6.78 -2.32
N TYR A 276 -18.65 6.89 -2.97
CA TYR A 276 -18.32 8.14 -3.65
C TYR A 276 -19.38 8.49 -4.71
N LYS A 277 -19.78 7.50 -5.53
CA LYS A 277 -20.78 7.69 -6.59
C LYS A 277 -22.15 8.07 -6.03
N SER A 278 -22.60 7.46 -4.94
CA SER A 278 -23.91 7.78 -4.35
C SER A 278 -23.99 9.22 -3.85
N ILE A 279 -22.89 9.77 -3.35
CA ILE A 279 -22.82 11.15 -2.86
C ILE A 279 -22.52 12.13 -3.99
N ALA A 280 -21.48 11.87 -4.80
CA ALA A 280 -21.01 12.77 -5.86
C ALA A 280 -21.90 12.77 -7.11
N GLY A 281 -22.69 11.71 -7.32
CA GLY A 281 -23.55 11.53 -8.50
C GLY A 281 -22.81 11.08 -9.77
N VAL A 282 -21.48 11.00 -9.73
CA VAL A 282 -20.62 10.57 -10.83
C VAL A 282 -19.59 9.56 -10.34
N ASP A 283 -19.06 8.76 -11.25
CA ASP A 283 -17.95 7.86 -10.94
C ASP A 283 -16.72 8.63 -10.43
N ALA A 284 -15.91 7.99 -9.60
CA ALA A 284 -14.68 8.61 -9.11
C ALA A 284 -13.69 8.87 -10.26
N PRO A 285 -12.77 9.84 -10.12
CA PRO A 285 -11.77 10.14 -11.15
C PRO A 285 -10.94 8.94 -11.61
N VAL A 286 -10.66 7.98 -10.73
CA VAL A 286 -9.91 6.75 -11.08
C VAL A 286 -10.68 5.79 -12.01
N TYR A 287 -12.02 5.92 -12.05
CA TYR A 287 -12.91 5.22 -12.98
C TYR A 287 -13.25 6.07 -14.21
N GLY A 288 -12.66 7.26 -14.36
CA GLY A 288 -12.90 8.14 -15.50
C GLY A 288 -14.20 8.92 -15.43
N GLY A 289 -14.84 9.02 -14.25
CA GLY A 289 -16.07 9.81 -14.12
C GLY A 289 -15.86 11.28 -14.47
N ASP A 290 -16.84 11.87 -15.13
CA ASP A 290 -16.80 13.27 -15.52
C ASP A 290 -17.01 14.17 -14.30
N VAL A 291 -15.89 14.65 -13.77
CA VAL A 291 -15.83 15.57 -12.63
C VAL A 291 -15.64 17.04 -13.06
N THR A 292 -15.84 17.37 -14.34
CA THR A 292 -15.74 18.74 -14.86
C THR A 292 -16.71 19.68 -14.14
N SER A 293 -17.99 19.27 -14.08
CA SER A 293 -19.10 20.01 -13.47
C SER A 293 -19.28 19.73 -11.98
N LEU A 294 -18.57 18.74 -11.42
CA LEU A 294 -18.69 18.41 -10.02
C LEU A 294 -18.20 19.56 -9.14
N ASP A 295 -19.05 19.97 -8.20
CA ASP A 295 -18.75 20.93 -7.15
C ASP A 295 -17.60 20.40 -6.26
N PRO A 296 -16.50 21.17 -6.08
CA PRO A 296 -15.41 20.79 -5.18
C PRO A 296 -15.86 20.45 -3.75
N ASP A 297 -16.89 21.11 -3.21
CA ASP A 297 -17.37 20.84 -1.86
C ASP A 297 -18.08 19.48 -1.78
N ARG A 298 -18.81 19.11 -2.85
CA ARG A 298 -19.40 17.77 -3.00
C ARG A 298 -18.34 16.67 -3.17
N ASP A 299 -17.26 16.91 -3.94
CA ASP A 299 -16.10 16.00 -4.01
C ASP A 299 -15.45 15.83 -2.63
N TYR A 300 -15.28 16.92 -1.88
CA TYR A 300 -14.73 16.89 -0.53
C TYR A 300 -15.62 16.08 0.43
N LEU A 301 -16.93 16.34 0.46
CA LEU A 301 -17.88 15.62 1.29
C LEU A 301 -17.87 14.12 0.98
N ALA A 302 -17.96 13.74 -0.30
CA ALA A 302 -17.93 12.34 -0.71
C ALA A 302 -16.63 11.64 -0.24
N ARG A 303 -15.48 12.32 -0.36
CA ARG A 303 -14.19 11.79 0.13
C ARG A 303 -14.13 11.72 1.64
N GLN A 304 -14.76 12.64 2.36
CA GLN A 304 -14.81 12.59 3.81
C GLN A 304 -15.60 11.37 4.28
N VAL A 305 -16.81 11.15 3.74
CA VAL A 305 -17.63 9.98 4.07
C VAL A 305 -16.90 8.69 3.73
N VAL A 306 -16.29 8.60 2.54
CA VAL A 306 -15.45 7.44 2.18
C VAL A 306 -14.29 7.27 3.15
N ALA A 307 -13.62 8.33 3.57
CA ALA A 307 -12.52 8.23 4.53
C ALA A 307 -13.01 7.63 5.86
N GLU A 308 -14.08 8.17 6.43
CA GLU A 308 -14.69 7.73 7.69
C GLU A 308 -15.15 6.26 7.61
N HIS A 309 -15.89 5.89 6.56
CA HIS A 309 -16.33 4.51 6.30
C HIS A 309 -15.16 3.52 6.23
N LEU A 310 -14.03 3.98 5.70
CA LEU A 310 -12.80 3.21 5.58
C LEU A 310 -11.90 3.29 6.84
N GLY A 311 -12.28 4.05 7.87
CA GLY A 311 -11.50 4.21 9.10
C GLY A 311 -10.26 5.08 8.92
N HIS A 312 -10.42 6.16 8.15
CA HIS A 312 -9.43 7.20 7.89
C HIS A 312 -9.99 8.55 8.33
N SER A 313 -9.23 9.31 9.11
CA SER A 313 -9.64 10.64 9.57
C SER A 313 -9.33 11.76 8.57
N ARG A 314 -8.74 11.41 7.43
CA ARG A 314 -8.19 12.37 6.46
C ARG A 314 -8.69 12.05 5.06
N PRO A 315 -9.45 12.97 4.41
CA PRO A 315 -9.95 12.79 3.06
C PRO A 315 -8.85 12.52 2.03
N GLU A 316 -7.64 13.07 2.19
CA GLU A 316 -6.56 12.86 1.20
C GLU A 316 -6.12 11.40 1.06
N ILE A 317 -6.36 10.57 2.08
CA ILE A 317 -6.06 9.13 2.02
C ILE A 317 -6.92 8.43 0.96
N THR A 318 -8.12 8.96 0.69
CA THR A 318 -9.02 8.42 -0.34
C THR A 318 -8.46 8.54 -1.75
N ARG A 319 -7.43 9.37 -2.00
CA ARG A 319 -6.74 9.43 -3.30
C ARG A 319 -6.17 8.08 -3.73
N ALA A 320 -5.85 7.21 -2.76
CA ALA A 320 -5.41 5.85 -3.02
C ALA A 320 -6.53 4.93 -3.53
N TYR A 321 -7.80 5.32 -3.37
CA TYR A 321 -8.99 4.57 -3.75
C TYR A 321 -9.77 5.21 -4.90
N LEU A 322 -9.83 6.55 -4.94
CA LEU A 322 -10.70 7.35 -5.82
C LEU A 322 -9.92 8.15 -6.87
N GLY A 323 -8.60 8.24 -6.75
CA GLY A 323 -7.74 8.98 -7.68
C GLY A 323 -7.53 10.47 -7.31
N PRO A 324 -7.12 11.30 -8.28
CA PRO A 324 -6.83 12.73 -8.05
C PRO A 324 -8.01 13.51 -7.44
N LEU A 325 -7.73 14.65 -6.80
CA LEU A 325 -8.77 15.57 -6.33
C LEU A 325 -9.35 16.35 -7.50
N VAL A 326 -10.64 16.69 -7.45
CA VAL A 326 -11.28 17.49 -8.50
C VAL A 326 -10.63 18.87 -8.59
N SER A 327 -10.34 19.50 -7.46
CA SER A 327 -9.62 20.79 -7.43
C SER A 327 -8.24 20.74 -8.09
N ALA A 328 -7.53 19.61 -7.98
CA ALA A 328 -6.24 19.43 -8.64
C ALA A 328 -6.40 19.25 -10.17
N LEU A 329 -7.44 18.55 -10.61
CA LEU A 329 -7.76 18.38 -12.04
C LEU A 329 -8.23 19.68 -12.68
N LYS A 330 -9.00 20.52 -11.97
CA LYS A 330 -9.44 21.84 -12.44
C LYS A 330 -8.25 22.80 -12.56
N ARG A 331 -7.36 22.84 -11.56
CA ARG A 331 -6.13 23.65 -11.63
C ARG A 331 -5.25 23.26 -12.84
N SER A 332 -5.01 21.97 -13.04
CA SER A 332 -4.19 21.50 -14.16
C SER A 332 -4.77 21.89 -15.52
N ARG A 333 -6.10 21.88 -15.66
CA ARG A 333 -6.77 22.32 -16.90
C ARG A 333 -6.66 23.82 -17.12
N ASN A 334 -6.87 24.62 -16.07
CA ASN A 334 -6.73 26.07 -16.18
C ASN A 334 -5.29 26.48 -16.55
N THR A 335 -4.27 25.78 -16.04
CA THR A 335 -2.87 26.01 -16.42
C THR A 335 -2.65 25.65 -17.90
N GLN A 336 -3.12 24.48 -18.35
CA GLN A 336 -3.00 24.08 -19.75
C GLN A 336 -3.69 25.07 -20.69
N SER A 337 -4.92 25.49 -20.37
CA SER A 337 -5.65 26.48 -21.19
C SER A 337 -5.04 27.89 -21.16
N ALA A 338 -4.20 28.21 -20.17
CA ALA A 338 -3.44 29.45 -20.16
C ALA A 338 -2.20 29.34 -21.05
N GLU A 339 -1.47 28.22 -20.95
CA GLU A 339 -0.32 27.91 -21.82
C GLU A 339 -0.72 27.84 -23.30
N ASP A 340 -1.83 27.14 -23.62
CA ASP A 340 -2.33 27.03 -25.00
C ASP A 340 -2.73 28.41 -25.57
N LYS A 341 -3.27 29.32 -24.75
CA LYS A 341 -3.63 30.69 -25.15
C LYS A 341 -2.41 31.60 -25.34
N GLU A 342 -1.36 31.41 -24.54
CA GLU A 342 -0.09 32.12 -24.69
C GLU A 342 0.65 31.66 -25.96
N GLU A 343 0.59 30.37 -26.31
CA GLU A 343 1.11 29.86 -27.58
C GLU A 343 0.33 30.39 -28.80
N GLU A 344 -1.00 30.46 -28.72
CA GLU A 344 -1.85 30.99 -29.80
C GLU A 344 -1.61 32.50 -30.04
N GLN A 345 -1.46 33.30 -28.95
CA GLN A 345 -1.12 34.73 -29.05
C GLN A 345 0.34 34.97 -29.48
N GLY A 346 1.25 34.07 -29.15
CA GLY A 346 2.64 34.08 -29.64
C GLY A 346 2.75 33.76 -31.13
N ALA A 347 1.84 32.94 -31.66
CA ALA A 347 1.77 32.64 -33.09
C ALA A 347 1.13 33.78 -33.91
N GLU A 348 0.11 34.46 -33.36
CA GLU A 348 -0.56 35.59 -34.02
C GLU A 348 0.33 36.85 -34.12
N THR A 349 1.25 37.05 -33.16
CA THR A 349 2.20 38.17 -33.17
C THR A 349 3.39 38.00 -34.11
N ALA A 350 3.60 36.79 -34.68
CA ALA A 350 4.66 36.51 -35.64
C ALA A 350 4.31 36.88 -37.10
N HIS A 351 3.05 37.24 -37.39
CA HIS A 351 2.61 37.76 -38.69
C HIS A 351 2.33 39.26 -38.63
N GLY A 352 3.39 40.06 -38.47
CA GLY A 352 3.35 41.50 -38.72
C GLY A 352 3.19 41.83 -40.23
N PRO A 353 2.65 43.01 -40.58
CA PRO A 353 2.21 43.32 -41.94
C PRO A 353 3.38 43.41 -42.93
N PHE A 354 3.24 42.72 -44.08
CA PHE A 354 4.16 42.81 -45.21
C PHE A 354 4.26 44.25 -45.74
N PRO A 355 5.46 44.79 -46.01
CA PRO A 355 5.60 46.10 -46.61
C PRO A 355 5.20 46.05 -48.09
N THR A 356 4.29 46.94 -48.48
CA THR A 356 3.91 47.22 -49.87
C THR A 356 5.13 47.67 -50.66
N GLN A 357 5.57 46.86 -51.63
CA GLN A 357 6.57 47.27 -52.63
C GLN A 357 5.89 47.83 -53.87
N SER A 358 6.46 48.95 -54.31
CA SER A 358 6.15 49.80 -55.44
C SER A 358 6.20 49.08 -56.78
N SER A 359 5.24 49.41 -57.65
CA SER A 359 5.16 49.00 -59.05
C SER A 359 6.16 49.78 -59.91
N GLU A 360 7.11 49.08 -60.54
CA GLU A 360 7.79 49.54 -61.75
C GLU A 360 7.60 48.52 -62.89
N ASP A 361 6.94 49.06 -63.91
CA ASP A 361 6.90 48.79 -65.35
C ASP A 361 7.92 47.80 -65.95
N PHE A 362 7.47 46.93 -66.87
CA PHE A 362 8.14 46.64 -68.15
C PHE A 362 7.28 45.73 -69.05
N SER A 363 6.71 46.36 -70.08
CA SER A 363 6.59 45.95 -71.49
C SER A 363 6.43 44.47 -71.90
N ARG A 364 5.27 44.25 -72.55
CA ARG A 364 4.90 43.27 -73.59
C ARG A 364 5.93 43.15 -74.75
N PRO A 365 5.97 42.06 -75.56
CA PRO A 365 4.88 41.73 -76.51
C PRO A 365 4.53 40.25 -76.75
N ASP A 366 3.21 40.02 -76.85
CA ASP A 366 2.39 39.33 -77.86
C ASP A 366 2.88 38.10 -78.67
N PRO A 367 1.93 37.27 -79.14
CA PRO A 367 2.09 35.82 -79.24
C PRO A 367 2.26 35.32 -80.68
N THR A 368 2.96 34.19 -80.82
CA THR A 368 2.55 32.98 -81.55
C THR A 368 3.49 31.83 -81.24
#